data_AF-A0A9W6VW59-F1
#
_entry.id   AF-A0A9W6VW59-F1
#
_cell.length_a   1.000
_cell.length_b   1.000
_cell.length_c   1.000
_cell.angle_alpha   90.00
_cell.angle_beta   90.00
_cell.angle_gamma   90.00
#
_symmetry.space_group_name_H-M   'P 1'
#
loop_
_entity.id
_entity.type
_entity.pdbx_description
1 polymer ?
#
loop_
_entity_poly.entity_id
_entity_poly.type
_entity_poly.pdbx_seq_one_letter_code
_entity_poly.pdbx_strand_id
1 'polypeptide(L)'
;MITAIAARWHEDQAGLLRADGAVGDLVPGYLDLLRSLAAPAERERVRLGVQIWAEALRAPEVEAVARAGVDAPREVVARLVRVAQDHGELPAGLPPDGLARVFIAIYQGLALQTAWDAGLDNDAYVRAVEGLVSLLTS
;
A
#
# COMPACT_ATOMS: atom_id res chain seq x y z
N MET A 1 18.42 19.39 -3.91
CA MET A 1 18.67 17.98 -3.56
C MET A 1 17.35 17.20 -3.49
N ILE A 2 16.34 17.69 -2.77
CA ILE A 2 14.99 17.09 -2.66
C ILE A 2 14.25 16.99 -4.02
N THR A 3 14.41 17.97 -4.90
CA THR A 3 13.84 17.95 -6.26
C THR A 3 14.34 16.80 -7.14
N ALA A 4 15.58 16.33 -6.94
CA ALA A 4 16.13 15.19 -7.68
C ALA A 4 15.55 13.84 -7.18
N ILE A 5 15.17 13.77 -5.90
CA ILE A 5 14.51 12.60 -5.29
C ILE A 5 13.05 12.49 -5.77
N ALA A 6 12.33 13.62 -5.80
CA ALA A 6 10.96 13.68 -6.32
C ALA A 6 10.89 13.34 -7.84
N ALA A 7 11.87 13.78 -8.63
CA ALA A 7 11.94 13.44 -10.05
C ALA A 7 12.14 11.93 -10.31
N ARG A 8 13.01 11.27 -9.54
CA ARG A 8 13.24 9.80 -9.64
C ARG A 8 12.00 8.99 -9.24
N TRP A 9 11.18 9.50 -8.32
CA TRP A 9 9.92 8.86 -7.89
C TRP A 9 8.84 8.87 -8.98
N HIS A 10 8.79 9.89 -9.84
CA HIS A 10 7.79 9.98 -10.91
C HIS A 10 7.93 8.91 -11.99
N GLU A 11 9.15 8.40 -12.23
CA GLU A 11 9.41 7.37 -13.25
C GLU A 11 8.97 5.96 -12.78
N ASP A 12 9.05 5.68 -11.48
CA ASP A 12 8.81 4.34 -10.93
C ASP A 12 7.33 4.06 -10.55
N GLN A 13 6.50 5.10 -10.35
CA GLN A 13 5.13 4.96 -9.81
C GLN A 13 4.11 4.33 -10.77
N ALA A 14 4.37 4.30 -12.08
CA ALA A 14 3.40 3.82 -13.08
C ALA A 14 3.18 2.29 -13.07
N GLY A 15 4.02 1.51 -12.38
CA GLY A 15 4.03 0.05 -12.47
C GLY A 15 3.24 -0.70 -11.41
N LEU A 16 2.98 -0.09 -10.24
CA LEU A 16 2.62 -0.84 -9.02
C LEU A 16 1.13 -1.13 -8.83
N LEU A 17 0.24 -0.46 -9.56
CA LEU A 17 -1.21 -0.65 -9.45
C LEU A 17 -1.86 -0.71 -10.83
N ARG A 18 -1.62 -1.79 -11.57
CA ARG A 18 -2.55 -2.22 -12.62
C ARG A 18 -3.76 -2.86 -11.96
N ALA A 19 -4.71 -2.01 -11.54
CA ALA A 19 -6.00 -2.44 -11.01
C ALA A 19 -6.95 -2.79 -12.17
N ASP A 20 -6.62 -3.85 -12.90
CA ASP A 20 -7.52 -4.48 -13.89
C ASP A 20 -8.25 -5.72 -13.30
N GLY A 21 -8.07 -5.99 -12.00
CA GLY A 21 -8.54 -7.20 -11.32
C GLY A 21 -10.02 -7.16 -10.89
N ALA A 22 -10.65 -8.33 -10.87
CA ALA A 22 -12.00 -8.51 -10.36
C ALA A 22 -12.04 -8.35 -8.83
N VAL A 23 -13.23 -8.17 -8.25
CA VAL A 23 -13.44 -7.98 -6.80
C VAL A 23 -12.83 -9.10 -5.96
N GLY A 24 -12.92 -10.35 -6.45
CA GLY A 24 -12.31 -11.53 -5.83
C GLY A 24 -10.78 -11.51 -5.77
N ASP A 25 -10.13 -10.62 -6.51
CA ASP A 25 -8.66 -10.54 -6.60
C ASP A 25 -8.07 -9.49 -5.63
N LEU A 26 -8.89 -8.72 -4.89
CA LEU A 26 -8.40 -7.65 -4.01
C LEU A 26 -7.45 -8.18 -2.94
N VAL A 27 -7.87 -9.22 -2.20
CA VAL A 27 -7.07 -9.78 -1.11
C VAL A 27 -5.82 -10.50 -1.63
N PRO A 28 -5.91 -11.43 -2.61
CA PRO A 28 -4.72 -12.04 -3.19
C PRO A 28 -3.73 -11.01 -3.76
N GLY A 29 -4.22 -10.04 -4.54
CA GLY A 29 -3.39 -9.00 -5.12
C GLY A 29 -2.73 -8.10 -4.07
N TYR A 30 -3.42 -7.81 -2.96
CA TYR A 30 -2.84 -7.07 -1.86
C TYR A 30 -1.73 -7.85 -1.13
N LEU A 31 -1.93 -9.14 -0.89
CA LEU A 31 -0.89 -9.98 -0.28
C LEU A 31 0.34 -10.10 -1.20
N ASP A 32 0.15 -10.21 -2.51
CA ASP A 32 1.25 -10.22 -3.47
C ASP A 32 2.01 -8.89 -3.53
N LEU A 33 1.30 -7.76 -3.43
CA LEU A 33 1.92 -6.45 -3.27
C LEU A 33 2.82 -6.40 -2.02
N LEU A 34 2.36 -6.91 -0.88
CA LEU A 34 3.17 -6.95 0.34
C LEU A 34 4.40 -7.87 0.19
N ARG A 35 4.25 -9.04 -0.41
CA ARG A 35 5.37 -9.96 -0.69
C ARG A 35 6.42 -9.33 -1.59
N SER A 36 6.00 -8.51 -2.56
CA SER A 36 6.93 -7.86 -3.49
C SER A 36 8.01 -7.05 -2.77
N LEU A 37 7.70 -6.47 -1.60
CA LEU A 37 8.64 -5.67 -0.80
C LEU A 37 9.87 -6.46 -0.32
N ALA A 38 9.81 -7.79 -0.31
CA ALA A 38 10.95 -8.64 0.04
C ALA A 38 12.06 -8.64 -1.01
N ALA A 39 11.76 -8.24 -2.25
CA ALA A 39 12.74 -8.23 -3.34
C ALA A 39 13.90 -7.27 -3.00
N PRO A 40 15.17 -7.66 -3.25
CA PRO A 40 16.33 -6.80 -2.94
C PRO A 40 16.27 -5.40 -3.56
N ALA A 41 15.74 -5.30 -4.79
CA ALA A 41 15.55 -4.03 -5.50
C ALA A 41 14.59 -3.07 -4.77
N GLU A 42 13.64 -3.61 -4.00
CA GLU A 42 12.63 -2.80 -3.31
C GLU A 42 13.21 -2.07 -2.10
N ARG A 43 14.29 -2.56 -1.49
CA ARG A 43 14.88 -1.93 -0.29
C ARG A 43 15.31 -0.49 -0.53
N GLU A 44 15.96 -0.21 -1.65
CA GLU A 44 16.36 1.16 -1.98
C GLU A 44 15.13 2.02 -2.29
N ARG A 45 14.16 1.47 -3.03
CA ARG A 45 12.92 2.15 -3.39
C ARG A 45 12.10 2.55 -2.15
N VAL A 46 11.94 1.66 -1.17
CA VAL A 46 11.18 1.97 0.05
C VAL A 46 11.91 2.94 0.96
N ARG A 47 13.25 2.92 1.01
CA ARG A 47 14.03 3.95 1.74
C ARG A 47 13.77 5.34 1.18
N LEU A 48 13.74 5.46 -0.15
CA LEU A 48 13.39 6.72 -0.82
C LEU A 48 11.95 7.13 -0.48
N GLY A 49 11.01 6.18 -0.55
CA GLY A 49 9.61 6.42 -0.18
C GLY A 49 9.45 6.95 1.25
N VAL A 50 10.15 6.37 2.23
CA VAL A 50 10.13 6.81 3.63
C VAL A 50 10.67 8.24 3.77
N GLN A 51 11.74 8.60 3.05
CA GLN A 51 12.25 9.97 3.05
C GLN A 51 11.25 10.97 2.48
N ILE A 52 10.57 10.60 1.39
CA ILE A 52 9.51 11.42 0.77
C ILE A 52 8.35 11.62 1.74
N TRP A 53 7.89 10.56 2.42
CA TRP A 53 6.81 10.66 3.41
C TRP A 53 7.20 11.58 4.57
N ALA A 54 8.45 11.52 5.04
CA ALA A 54 8.95 12.40 6.07
C ALA A 54 9.08 13.87 5.62
N GLU A 55 9.46 14.10 4.35
CA GLU A 55 9.56 15.44 3.75
C GLU A 55 8.19 16.07 3.51
N ALA A 56 7.22 15.28 3.08
CA ALA A 56 5.84 15.71 2.85
C ALA A 56 5.19 16.36 4.09
N LEU A 57 5.65 16.05 5.30
CA LEU A 57 5.16 16.67 6.53
C LEU A 57 5.56 18.15 6.71
N ARG A 58 6.52 18.63 5.92
CA ARG A 58 7.10 19.99 6.05
C ARG A 58 7.25 20.75 4.73
N ALA A 59 7.07 20.10 3.59
CA ALA A 59 7.16 20.70 2.26
C ALA A 59 5.86 20.44 1.46
N PRO A 60 4.97 21.44 1.31
CA PRO A 60 3.67 21.28 0.63
C PRO A 60 3.78 20.77 -0.81
N GLU A 61 4.85 21.13 -1.53
CA GLU A 61 5.12 20.64 -2.87
C GLU A 61 5.44 19.14 -2.91
N VAL A 62 6.05 18.60 -1.85
CA VAL A 62 6.32 17.16 -1.70
C VAL A 62 5.09 16.44 -1.17
N GLU A 63 4.27 17.12 -0.35
CA GLU A 63 2.99 16.61 0.12
C GLU A 63 2.06 16.22 -1.04
N ALA A 64 1.93 17.07 -2.06
CA ALA A 64 1.11 16.78 -3.23
C ALA A 64 1.54 15.50 -3.96
N VAL A 65 2.86 15.28 -4.09
CA VAL A 65 3.44 14.09 -4.72
C VAL A 65 3.19 12.85 -3.86
N ALA A 66 3.45 12.93 -2.56
CA ALA A 66 3.22 11.83 -1.62
C ALA A 66 1.73 11.44 -1.55
N ARG A 67 0.82 12.43 -1.61
CA ARG A 67 -0.62 12.21 -1.63
C ARG A 67 -1.10 11.55 -2.91
N ALA A 68 -0.57 11.92 -4.08
CA ALA A 68 -0.95 11.28 -5.35
C ALA A 68 -0.70 9.75 -5.31
N GLY A 69 0.40 9.32 -4.69
CA GLY A 69 0.72 7.90 -4.48
C GLY A 69 -0.18 7.18 -3.46
N VAL A 70 -1.04 7.90 -2.75
CA VAL A 70 -2.00 7.37 -1.76
C VAL A 70 -3.44 7.48 -2.26
N ASP A 71 -3.83 8.61 -2.86
CA ASP A 71 -5.21 8.92 -3.21
C ASP A 71 -5.76 7.98 -4.28
N ALA A 72 -4.99 7.70 -5.33
CA ALA A 72 -5.42 6.75 -6.37
C ALA A 72 -5.64 5.32 -5.81
N PRO A 73 -4.67 4.69 -5.10
CA PRO A 73 -4.90 3.40 -4.46
C PRO A 73 -6.07 3.43 -3.46
N ARG A 74 -6.21 4.49 -2.68
CA ARG A 74 -7.29 4.65 -1.70
C ARG A 74 -8.65 4.57 -2.38
N GLU A 75 -8.84 5.30 -3.47
CA GLU A 75 -10.10 5.30 -4.22
C GLU A 75 -10.40 3.93 -4.86
N VAL A 76 -9.39 3.28 -5.43
CA VAL A 76 -9.50 1.93 -6.01
C VAL A 76 -9.96 0.93 -4.95
N VAL A 77 -9.25 0.87 -3.81
CA VAL A 77 -9.59 -0.06 -2.72
C VAL A 77 -10.97 0.25 -2.16
N ALA A 78 -11.30 1.52 -1.93
CA ALA A 78 -12.63 1.90 -1.44
C ALA A 78 -13.75 1.50 -2.41
N ARG A 79 -13.52 1.54 -3.73
CA ARG A 79 -14.49 1.00 -4.71
C ARG A 79 -14.62 -0.51 -4.60
N LEU A 80 -13.51 -1.25 -4.57
CA LEU A 80 -13.53 -2.71 -4.48
C LEU A 80 -14.21 -3.20 -3.18
N VAL A 81 -13.98 -2.52 -2.05
CA VAL A 81 -14.66 -2.81 -0.79
C VAL A 81 -16.17 -2.66 -0.92
N ARG A 82 -16.68 -1.60 -1.57
CA ARG A 82 -18.12 -1.43 -1.78
C ARG A 82 -18.71 -2.57 -2.60
N VAL A 83 -18.03 -2.99 -3.67
CA VAL A 83 -18.53 -4.09 -4.50
C VAL A 83 -18.54 -5.41 -3.72
N ALA A 84 -17.49 -5.69 -2.94
CA ALA A 84 -17.47 -6.87 -2.06
C ALA A 84 -18.60 -6.82 -1.01
N GLN A 85 -18.94 -5.65 -0.49
CA GLN A 85 -20.10 -5.47 0.41
C GLN A 85 -21.43 -5.73 -0.32
N ASP A 86 -21.59 -5.24 -1.54
CA ASP A 86 -22.78 -5.47 -2.37
C ASP A 86 -22.99 -6.95 -2.68
N HIS A 87 -21.91 -7.74 -2.74
CA HIS A 87 -21.94 -9.19 -2.92
C HIS A 87 -22.05 -9.98 -1.61
N GLY A 88 -22.00 -9.32 -0.45
CA GLY A 88 -22.03 -9.97 0.87
C GLY A 88 -20.71 -10.66 1.27
N GLU A 89 -19.61 -10.37 0.57
CA GLU A 89 -18.27 -10.91 0.85
C GLU A 89 -17.56 -10.13 1.98
N LEU A 90 -17.99 -8.90 2.25
CA LEU A 90 -17.53 -8.08 3.37
C LEU A 90 -18.72 -7.50 4.17
N PRO A 91 -18.57 -7.34 5.50
CA PRO A 91 -19.60 -6.69 6.32
C PRO A 91 -19.91 -5.27 5.87
N ALA A 92 -21.20 -4.96 5.68
CA ALA A 92 -21.68 -3.62 5.30
C ALA A 92 -21.34 -2.52 6.32
N GLY A 93 -21.03 -2.89 7.58
CA GLY A 93 -20.64 -1.96 8.63
C GLY A 93 -19.18 -1.45 8.53
N LEU A 94 -18.34 -2.05 7.68
CA LEU A 94 -16.95 -1.60 7.51
C LEU A 94 -16.90 -0.35 6.61
N PRO A 95 -16.32 0.78 7.08
CA PRO A 95 -16.21 1.99 6.25
C PRO A 95 -15.20 1.78 5.11
N PRO A 96 -15.58 1.91 3.82
CA PRO A 96 -14.69 1.60 2.71
C PRO A 96 -13.41 2.45 2.66
N ASP A 97 -13.51 3.76 2.89
CA ASP A 97 -12.33 4.65 2.93
C ASP A 97 -11.42 4.35 4.14
N GLY A 98 -12.03 4.00 5.28
CA GLY A 98 -11.31 3.61 6.48
C GLY A 98 -10.51 2.33 6.25
N LEU A 99 -11.12 1.30 5.66
CA LEU A 99 -10.43 0.06 5.32
C LEU A 99 -9.31 0.28 4.30
N ALA A 100 -9.54 1.12 3.28
CA ALA A 100 -8.49 1.51 2.33
C ALA A 100 -7.28 2.15 3.02
N ARG A 101 -7.51 3.06 3.97
CA ARG A 101 -6.44 3.69 4.76
C ARG A 101 -5.70 2.68 5.65
N VAL A 102 -6.40 1.69 6.19
CA VAL A 102 -5.77 0.60 6.97
C VAL A 102 -4.84 -0.23 6.06
N PHE A 103 -5.27 -0.61 4.86
CA PHE A 103 -4.40 -1.33 3.92
C PHE A 103 -3.18 -0.51 3.48
N ILE A 104 -3.35 0.80 3.29
CA ILE A 104 -2.22 1.70 3.01
C ILE A 104 -1.26 1.75 4.20
N ALA A 105 -1.78 1.85 5.44
CA ALA A 105 -0.96 1.89 6.65
C ALA A 105 -0.17 0.58 6.86
N ILE A 106 -0.77 -0.57 6.60
CA ILE A 106 -0.10 -1.88 6.65
C ILE A 106 1.03 -1.92 5.62
N TYR A 107 0.77 -1.51 4.37
CA TYR A 107 1.80 -1.44 3.33
C TYR A 107 2.97 -0.51 3.72
N GLN A 108 2.66 0.71 4.15
CA GLN A 108 3.67 1.70 4.54
C GLN A 108 4.45 1.24 5.78
N GLY A 109 3.79 0.59 6.72
CA GLY A 109 4.40 0.01 7.91
C GLY A 109 5.34 -1.16 7.58
N LEU A 110 4.97 -2.02 6.64
CA LEU A 110 5.87 -3.06 6.13
C LEU A 110 7.06 -2.43 5.40
N ALA A 111 6.81 -1.50 4.46
CA ALA A 111 7.85 -0.82 3.70
C ALA A 111 8.88 -0.10 4.59
N LEU A 112 8.42 0.58 5.65
CA LEU A 112 9.30 1.19 6.65
C LEU A 112 10.17 0.14 7.37
N GLN A 113 9.56 -0.97 7.79
CA GLN A 113 10.31 -2.03 8.47
C GLN A 113 11.31 -2.71 7.53
N THR A 114 10.94 -2.98 6.28
CA THR A 114 11.86 -3.49 5.26
C THR A 114 13.02 -2.53 4.97
N ALA A 115 12.78 -1.22 5.07
CA ALA A 115 13.80 -0.20 4.81
C ALA A 115 14.95 -0.22 5.84
N TRP A 116 14.64 -0.44 7.12
CA TRP A 116 15.62 -0.32 8.21
C TRP A 116 16.08 -1.64 8.82
N ASP A 117 15.34 -2.73 8.64
CA ASP A 117 15.59 -4.01 9.30
C ASP A 117 15.94 -5.04 8.23
N ALA A 118 17.23 -5.35 8.16
CA ALA A 118 17.72 -6.27 7.16
C ALA A 118 17.29 -7.72 7.40
N GLY A 119 16.90 -8.06 8.62
CA GLY A 119 16.49 -9.40 9.07
C GLY A 119 14.98 -9.59 9.15
N LEU A 120 14.18 -8.61 8.73
CA LEU A 120 12.73 -8.72 8.72
C LEU A 120 12.27 -9.90 7.86
N ASP A 121 11.46 -10.78 8.45
CA ASP A 121 10.74 -11.84 7.74
C ASP A 121 9.44 -11.25 7.14
N ASN A 122 9.54 -10.74 5.91
CA ASN A 122 8.39 -10.20 5.18
C ASN A 122 7.31 -11.27 4.96
N ASP A 123 7.68 -12.54 4.77
CA ASP A 123 6.69 -13.60 4.56
C ASP A 123 5.89 -13.86 5.85
N ALA A 124 6.53 -13.82 7.02
CA ALA A 124 5.83 -13.88 8.30
C ALA A 124 4.87 -12.71 8.48
N TYR A 125 5.28 -11.49 8.10
CA TYR A 125 4.40 -10.33 8.13
C TYR A 125 3.18 -10.54 7.23
N VAL A 126 3.39 -10.98 5.98
CA VAL A 126 2.30 -11.23 5.02
C VAL A 126 1.34 -12.29 5.53
N ARG A 127 1.84 -13.40 6.10
CA ARG A 127 0.98 -14.44 6.72
C ARG A 127 0.14 -13.89 7.86
N ALA A 128 0.69 -12.98 8.68
CA ALA A 128 -0.07 -12.34 9.74
C ALA A 128 -1.19 -11.44 9.18
N VAL A 129 -0.90 -10.69 8.12
CA VAL A 129 -1.92 -9.86 7.42
C VAL A 129 -3.01 -10.73 6.78
N GLU A 130 -2.64 -11.83 6.13
CA GLU A 130 -3.59 -12.80 5.57
C GLU A 130 -4.56 -13.30 6.64
N GLY A 131 -4.03 -13.71 7.80
CA GLY A 131 -4.85 -14.12 8.94
C GLY A 131 -5.81 -13.04 9.43
N LEU A 132 -5.36 -11.77 9.51
CA LEU A 132 -6.23 -10.65 9.89
C LEU A 132 -7.34 -10.41 8.87
N VAL A 133 -7.03 -10.48 7.57
CA VAL A 133 -8.01 -10.24 6.51
C VAL A 133 -9.03 -11.38 6.44
N SER A 134 -8.63 -12.64 6.64
CA SER A 134 -9.56 -13.78 6.66
C SER A 134 -10.63 -13.66 7.77
N LEU A 135 -10.32 -12.98 8.88
CA LEU A 135 -11.29 -12.71 9.95
C LEU A 135 -12.36 -11.70 9.54
N LEU A 136 -12.14 -10.91 8.47
CA LEU A 136 -13.10 -9.93 7.97
C LEU A 136 -14.06 -10.51 6.92
N THR A 137 -13.71 -11.63 6.30
CA THR A 137 -14.45 -12.26 5.19
C THR A 137 -15.19 -13.53 5.62
N SER A 138 -15.49 -13.66 6.93
CA SER A 138 -16.16 -14.83 7.53
C SER A 138 -17.68 -14.76 7.49
#